data_AF-A0A6M0Q525-F1
#
_entry.id   AF-A0A6M0Q525-F1
#
_cell.length_a   1.000
_cell.length_b   1.000
_cell.length_c   1.000
_cell.angle_alpha   90.00
_cell.angle_beta   90.00
_cell.angle_gamma   90.00
#
_symmetry.space_group_name_H-M   'P 1'
#
loop_
_entity.id
_entity.type
_entity.pdbx_description
1 polymer ?
#
loop_
_entity_poly.entity_id
_entity_poly.type
_entity_poly.pdbx_seq_one_letter_code
_entity_poly.pdbx_strand_id
1 'polypeptide(L)'
;MSFKIYRMIHLVLTGIITLLISLFMAAGAIGENYTDNYFVDPEFLLLMAVWFIGAVLSFVKKVAKLGLIISALPPLLFLGTILMVVLGFY
;
A
#
# COMPACT_ATOMS: atom_id res chain seq x y z
N MET A 1 -13.03 2.06 20.79
CA MET A 1 -11.64 2.53 20.59
C MET A 1 -11.66 4.01 20.22
N SER A 2 -10.79 4.85 20.79
CA SER A 2 -10.71 6.27 20.40
C SER A 2 -10.28 6.43 18.94
N PHE A 3 -10.82 7.43 18.23
CA PHE A 3 -10.44 7.72 16.82
C PHE A 3 -8.94 7.90 16.64
N LYS A 4 -8.24 8.45 17.65
CA LYS A 4 -6.78 8.60 17.64
C LYS A 4 -6.08 7.24 17.58
N ILE A 5 -6.51 6.30 18.43
CA ILE A 5 -5.93 4.95 18.50
C ILE A 5 -6.25 4.19 17.22
N TYR A 6 -7.50 4.27 16.75
CA TYR A 6 -7.91 3.67 15.47
C TYR A 6 -7.02 4.13 14.31
N ARG A 7 -6.83 5.45 14.16
CA ARG A 7 -5.97 5.99 13.11
C ARG A 7 -4.54 5.45 13.19
N MET A 8 -3.97 5.36 14.39
CA MET A 8 -2.60 4.86 14.54
C MET A 8 -2.49 3.39 14.12
N ILE A 9 -3.40 2.55 14.60
CA ILE A 9 -3.43 1.13 14.22
C ILE A 9 -3.66 0.97 12.72
N HIS A 10 -4.61 1.72 12.16
CA HIS A 10 -4.91 1.71 10.72
C HIS A 10 -3.68 2.06 9.88
N LEU A 11 -2.98 3.17 10.20
CA LEU A 11 -1.82 3.61 9.44
C LEU A 11 -0.66 2.62 9.58
N VAL A 12 -0.41 2.10 10.78
CA VAL A 12 0.66 1.10 10.98
C VAL A 12 0.39 -0.17 10.18
N LEU A 13 -0.83 -0.71 10.25
CA LEU A 13 -1.19 -1.93 9.53
C LEU A 13 -1.15 -1.73 8.01
N THR A 14 -1.80 -0.68 7.50
CA THR A 14 -1.79 -0.40 6.05
C THR A 14 -0.39 -0.05 5.55
N GLY A 15 0.43 0.60 6.37
CA GLY A 15 1.80 0.96 6.03
C GLY A 15 2.74 -0.23 5.96
N ILE A 16 2.68 -1.15 6.91
CA ILE A 16 3.47 -2.40 6.88
C ILE A 16 3.12 -3.20 5.63
N ILE A 17 1.83 -3.38 5.34
CA ILE A 17 1.38 -4.13 4.16
C ILE A 17 1.86 -3.45 2.88
N THR A 18 1.65 -2.13 2.76
CA THR A 18 2.08 -1.37 1.58
C THR A 18 3.59 -1.46 1.37
N LEU A 19 4.38 -1.24 2.43
CA LEU A 19 5.84 -1.27 2.35
C LEU A 19 6.36 -2.62 1.87
N LEU A 20 5.88 -3.73 2.47
CA LEU A 20 6.33 -5.07 2.11
C LEU A 20 6.00 -5.41 0.66
N ILE A 21 4.76 -5.13 0.23
CA ILE A 21 4.32 -5.43 -1.14
C ILE A 21 5.02 -4.55 -2.15
N SER A 22 5.10 -3.23 -1.91
CA SER A 22 5.74 -2.29 -2.83
C SER A 22 7.20 -2.63 -3.06
N LEU A 23 7.94 -2.94 -2.00
CA LEU A 23 9.36 -3.32 -2.13
C LEU A 23 9.51 -4.65 -2.85
N PHE A 24 8.69 -5.65 -2.51
CA PHE A 24 8.70 -6.96 -3.17
C PHE A 24 8.42 -6.85 -4.68
N MET A 25 7.39 -6.11 -5.06
CA MET A 25 7.03 -5.91 -6.47
C MET A 25 8.08 -5.07 -7.20
N ALA A 26 8.57 -3.98 -6.58
CA ALA A 26 9.59 -3.13 -7.20
C ALA A 26 10.92 -3.86 -7.45
N ALA A 27 11.26 -4.85 -6.63
CA ALA A 27 12.46 -5.66 -6.77
C ALA A 27 12.37 -6.74 -7.86
N GLY A 28 11.25 -6.85 -8.59
CA GLY A 28 11.03 -7.89 -9.59
C GLY A 28 10.50 -9.20 -9.01
N ALA A 29 9.75 -9.13 -7.89
CA ALA A 29 9.07 -10.26 -7.26
C ALA A 29 9.95 -11.52 -7.11
N ILE A 30 9.39 -12.72 -7.30
CA ILE A 30 10.15 -13.97 -7.28
C ILE A 30 10.53 -14.32 -8.71
N GLY A 31 11.82 -14.26 -9.01
CA GLY A 31 12.38 -14.80 -10.24
C GLY A 31 12.23 -13.92 -11.49
N GLU A 32 11.64 -12.72 -11.39
CA GLU A 32 11.46 -11.80 -12.52
C GLU A 32 12.57 -10.74 -12.63
N ASN A 33 13.52 -10.72 -11.70
CA ASN A 33 14.69 -9.84 -11.79
C ASN A 33 15.82 -10.50 -12.59
N TYR A 34 15.88 -10.19 -13.89
CA TYR A 34 16.94 -10.61 -14.82
C TYR A 34 18.07 -9.58 -14.96
N THR A 35 18.11 -8.59 -14.06
CA THR A 35 19.08 -7.48 -14.10
C THR A 35 19.88 -7.44 -12.80
N ASP A 36 21.05 -6.81 -12.81
CA ASP A 36 21.80 -6.56 -11.56
C ASP A 36 21.27 -5.33 -10.78
N ASN A 37 20.08 -4.83 -11.14
CA ASN A 37 19.46 -3.68 -10.47
C ASN A 37 18.63 -4.12 -9.25
N TYR A 38 18.68 -3.31 -8.19
CA TYR A 38 17.90 -3.56 -6.98
C TYR A 38 16.39 -3.36 -7.18
N PHE A 39 16.00 -2.35 -7.97
CA PHE A 39 14.61 -2.12 -8.37
C PHE A 39 14.50 -2.23 -9.88
N VAL A 40 13.82 -3.27 -10.36
CA VAL A 40 13.54 -3.49 -11.78
C VAL A 40 12.31 -2.70 -12.21
N ASP A 41 11.30 -2.64 -11.34
CA ASP A 41 10.02 -1.99 -11.57
C ASP A 41 9.75 -0.91 -10.51
N PRO A 42 10.52 0.19 -10.49
CA PRO A 42 10.43 1.20 -9.44
C PRO A 42 9.06 1.90 -9.34
N GLU A 43 8.22 1.79 -10.36
CA GLU A 43 6.85 2.32 -10.36
C GLU A 43 6.00 1.78 -9.20
N PHE A 44 6.26 0.55 -8.73
CA PHE A 44 5.56 -0.02 -7.56
C PHE A 44 5.83 0.74 -6.26
N LEU A 45 6.90 1.54 -6.18
CA LEU A 45 7.16 2.44 -5.05
C LEU A 45 6.17 3.61 -4.99
N LEU A 46 5.45 3.93 -6.09
CA LEU A 46 4.38 4.94 -6.08
C LEU A 46 3.25 4.57 -5.12
N LEU A 47 3.02 3.29 -4.86
CA LEU A 47 2.07 2.82 -3.86
C LEU A 47 2.44 3.30 -2.44
N MET A 48 3.73 3.35 -2.12
CA MET A 48 4.20 3.93 -0.85
C MET A 48 3.94 5.43 -0.80
N ALA A 49 4.12 6.15 -1.91
CA ALA A 49 3.81 7.58 -1.99
C ALA A 49 2.31 7.84 -1.78
N VAL A 50 1.44 7.04 -2.41
CA VAL A 50 -0.02 7.11 -2.21
C VAL A 50 -0.39 6.86 -0.75
N TRP A 51 0.18 5.82 -0.13
CA TRP A 51 -0.03 5.54 1.29
C TRP A 51 0.42 6.71 2.16
N PHE A 52 1.61 7.26 1.90
CA PHE A 52 2.17 8.37 2.67
C PHE A 52 1.32 9.64 2.58
N ILE A 53 0.82 9.98 1.38
CA ILE A 53 -0.13 11.09 1.19
C ILE A 53 -1.38 10.86 2.04
N GLY A 54 -1.96 9.66 1.99
CA GLY A 54 -3.11 9.31 2.82
C GLY A 54 -2.81 9.43 4.32
N ALA A 55 -1.64 8.95 4.74
CA ALA A 55 -1.19 9.03 6.13
C ALA A 55 -1.10 10.49 6.60
N VAL A 56 -0.45 11.38 5.84
CA VAL A 56 -0.35 12.80 6.17
C VAL A 56 -1.73 13.46 6.23
N LEU A 57 -2.59 13.22 5.24
CA LEU A 57 -3.94 13.79 5.20
C LEU A 57 -4.81 13.33 6.39
N SER A 58 -4.56 12.12 6.93
CA SER A 58 -5.31 11.59 8.07
C SER A 58 -5.13 12.40 9.37
N PHE A 59 -4.10 13.25 9.44
CA PHE A 59 -3.85 14.17 10.56
C PHE A 59 -4.52 15.53 10.39
N VAL A 60 -4.98 15.87 9.19
CA VAL A 60 -5.68 17.13 8.92
C VAL A 60 -7.17 16.96 9.21
N LYS A 61 -7.70 17.64 10.23
CA LYS A 61 -9.08 17.47 10.75
C LYS A 61 -10.16 17.45 9.66
N LYS A 62 -10.06 18.33 8.65
CA LYS A 62 -11.06 18.45 7.56
C LYS A 62 -11.07 17.23 6.62
N VAL A 63 -9.93 16.59 6.40
CA VAL A 63 -9.75 15.51 5.41
C VAL A 63 -9.29 14.20 6.06
N ALA A 64 -9.38 14.10 7.39
CA ALA A 64 -8.84 12.97 8.13
C ALA A 64 -9.40 11.61 7.67
N LYS A 65 -10.72 11.55 7.42
CA LYS A 65 -11.39 10.35 6.91
C LYS A 65 -10.93 10.00 5.49
N LEU A 66 -10.77 11.02 4.63
CA LEU A 66 -10.27 10.82 3.26
C LEU A 66 -8.83 10.31 3.30
N GLY A 67 -7.97 10.86 4.16
CA GLY A 67 -6.60 10.36 4.33
C GLY A 67 -6.55 8.89 4.75
N LEU A 68 -7.43 8.47 5.67
CA LEU A 68 -7.57 7.06 6.05
C LEU A 68 -7.97 6.18 4.85
N ILE A 69 -8.92 6.63 4.03
CA ILE A 69 -9.32 5.90 2.81
C ILE A 69 -8.15 5.80 1.84
N ILE A 70 -7.46 6.91 1.55
CA ILE A 70 -6.32 6.94 0.63
C ILE A 70 -5.20 6.01 1.12
N SER A 71 -4.88 6.05 2.41
CA SER A 71 -3.86 5.15 2.99
C SER A 71 -4.25 3.67 2.92
N ALA A 72 -5.54 3.35 2.79
CA ALA A 72 -5.99 1.97 2.61
C ALA A 72 -6.01 1.52 1.13
N LEU A 73 -5.85 2.43 0.16
CA LEU A 73 -5.95 2.07 -1.26
C LEU A 73 -4.90 1.03 -1.68
N PRO A 74 -3.60 1.19 -1.40
CA PRO A 74 -2.62 0.19 -1.83
C PRO A 74 -2.88 -1.25 -1.34
N PRO A 75 -3.13 -1.51 -0.03
CA PRO A 75 -3.43 -2.86 0.43
C PRO A 75 -4.76 -3.39 -0.11
N LEU A 76 -5.77 -2.52 -0.31
CA LEU A 76 -7.04 -2.94 -0.91
C LEU A 76 -6.91 -3.32 -2.38
N LEU A 77 -6.11 -2.58 -3.16
CA LEU A 77 -5.82 -2.92 -4.55
C LEU A 77 -5.16 -4.30 -4.64
N PHE A 78 -4.18 -4.56 -3.78
CA PHE A 78 -3.50 -5.86 -3.73
C PHE A 78 -4.42 -7.01 -3.32
N LEU A 79 -5.26 -6.81 -2.30
CA LEU A 79 -6.27 -7.80 -1.91
C LEU A 79 -7.27 -8.05 -3.05
N GLY A 80 -7.66 -7.00 -3.77
CA GLY A 80 -8.49 -7.09 -4.96
C GLY A 80 -7.84 -7.94 -6.06
N THR A 81 -6.55 -7.74 -6.34
CA THR A 81 -5.84 -8.55 -7.35
C THR A 81 -5.76 -10.03 -6.95
N ILE A 82 -5.46 -10.33 -5.68
CA ILE A 82 -5.46 -11.72 -5.19
C ILE A 82 -6.84 -12.35 -5.35
N LEU A 83 -7.89 -11.63 -4.95
CA LEU A 83 -9.25 -12.13 -5.03
C LEU A 83 -9.65 -12.45 -6.48
N MET A 84 -9.31 -11.58 -7.42
CA MET A 84 -9.61 -11.79 -8.84
C MET A 84 -8.90 -13.02 -9.40
N VAL A 85 -7.64 -13.26 -9.02
CA VAL A 85 -6.88 -14.46 -9.39
C VAL A 85 -7.53 -15.72 -8.79
N VAL A 86 -7.88 -15.69 -7.50
CA VAL A 86 -8.52 -16.83 -6.82
C VAL A 86 -9.89 -17.18 -7.44
N LEU A 87 -10.61 -16.17 -7.92
CA LEU A 87 -11.89 -16.35 -8.61
C LEU A 87 -11.75 -16.77 -10.08
N GLY A 88 -10.53 -16.83 -10.62
CA GLY A 88 -10.26 -17.25 -12.00
C GLY A 88 -10.62 -16.20 -13.06
N PHE A 89 -10.64 -14.92 -12.70
CA PHE A 89 -10.84 -13.83 -13.66
C PHE A 89 -9.55 -13.45 -14.42
N TYR A 90 -8.40 -13.92 -13.95
CA TYR A 90 -7.08 -13.75 -14.56
C TYR A 90 -6.34 -15.09 -14.57
#